data_AF-A0A937KG26-F1
#
_entry.id   AF-A0A937KG26-F1
#
_cell.length_a   1.000
_cell.length_b   1.000
_cell.length_c   1.000
_cell.angle_alpha   90.00
_cell.angle_beta   90.00
_cell.angle_gamma   90.00
#
_symmetry.space_group_name_H-M   'P 1'
#
loop_
_entity.id
_entity.type
_entity.pdbx_description
1 polymer ?
#
loop_
_entity_poly.entity_id
_entity_poly.type
_entity_poly.pdbx_seq_one_letter_code
_entity_poly.pdbx_strand_id
1 'polypeptide(L)'
;MINYIQVLSVHVKLLYELYFLRRWYFNKLVKQLNDLLTEYGQQLTGDQKKRIATYTILGIYVNSCFATLRGEKLSKTEVKNTLYLSVLTALLDDLTGILKLSSIEILEQLNNYKGDNAVDMLLPKYLFDQIRDNSNKKLFYETLGQALIAQDHRLLQLEEKPLTDEELHEITYEKGSIWTVLFRLML
;
A
#
# COMPACT_ATOMS: atom_id res chain seq x y z
N MET A 1 -26.58 2.64 25.41
CA MET A 1 -27.28 1.74 24.47
C MET A 1 -26.74 2.07 23.08
N ILE A 2 -25.93 1.18 22.48
CA ILE A 2 -25.38 1.44 21.13
C ILE A 2 -26.56 1.41 20.16
N ASN A 3 -26.79 2.53 19.47
CA ASN A 3 -27.89 2.64 18.53
C ASN A 3 -27.50 1.86 17.26
N TYR A 4 -27.89 0.58 17.18
CA TYR A 4 -27.54 -0.34 16.10
C TYR A 4 -27.86 0.21 14.70
N ILE A 5 -28.89 1.07 14.59
CA ILE A 5 -29.26 1.77 13.36
C ILE A 5 -28.16 2.76 12.93
N GLN A 6 -27.58 3.50 13.88
CA GLN A 6 -26.47 4.41 13.59
C GLN A 6 -25.23 3.64 13.15
N VAL A 7 -24.91 2.53 13.82
CA VAL A 7 -23.78 1.66 13.43
C VAL A 7 -23.98 1.14 12.01
N LEU A 8 -25.16 0.60 11.70
CA LEU A 8 -25.47 0.11 10.35
C LEU A 8 -25.39 1.22 9.30
N SER A 9 -25.93 2.41 9.60
CA SER A 9 -25.89 3.54 8.66
C SER A 9 -24.47 3.99 8.34
N VAL A 10 -23.56 3.97 9.32
CA VAL A 10 -22.14 4.29 9.13
C VAL A 10 -21.48 3.23 8.26
N HIS A 11 -21.74 1.94 8.50
CA HIS A 11 -21.20 0.85 7.69
C HIS A 11 -21.68 0.91 6.24
N VAL A 12 -22.96 1.14 6.00
CA VAL A 12 -23.52 1.26 4.65
C VAL A 12 -22.92 2.46 3.92
N LYS A 13 -22.81 3.60 4.60
CA LYS A 13 -22.18 4.81 4.04
C LYS A 13 -20.70 4.56 3.70
N LEU A 14 -19.96 3.92 4.60
CA LEU A 14 -18.56 3.56 4.39
C LEU A 14 -18.40 2.60 3.21
N LEU A 15 -19.23 1.55 3.12
CA LEU A 15 -19.24 0.61 1.99
C LEU A 15 -19.58 1.30 0.67
N TYR A 16 -20.53 2.24 0.68
CA TYR A 16 -20.89 3.02 -0.49
C TYR A 16 -19.74 3.93 -0.94
N GLU A 17 -19.14 4.67 0.00
CA GLU A 17 -17.97 5.52 -0.27
C GLU A 17 -16.81 4.67 -0.79
N LEU A 18 -16.51 3.52 -0.16
CA LEU A 18 -15.49 2.58 -0.60
C LEU A 18 -15.76 2.06 -2.01
N TYR A 19 -16.99 1.64 -2.32
CA TYR A 19 -17.32 1.07 -3.63
C TYR A 19 -17.20 2.11 -4.76
N PHE A 20 -17.72 3.32 -4.55
CA PHE A 20 -17.71 4.38 -5.57
C PHE A 20 -16.34 5.05 -5.71
N LEU A 21 -15.69 5.40 -4.60
CA LEU A 21 -14.34 5.97 -4.63
C LEU A 21 -13.36 4.96 -5.23
N ARG A 22 -13.47 3.67 -4.88
CA ARG A 22 -12.71 2.60 -5.54
C ARG A 22 -12.96 2.66 -7.05
N ARG A 23 -14.19 2.52 -7.52
CA ARG A 23 -14.44 2.33 -8.96
C ARG A 23 -13.88 3.46 -9.81
N TRP A 24 -14.05 4.71 -9.41
CA TRP A 24 -13.58 5.84 -10.22
C TRP A 24 -12.06 6.04 -10.14
N TYR A 25 -11.51 6.12 -8.92
CA TYR A 25 -10.10 6.42 -8.73
C TYR A 25 -9.19 5.23 -9.07
N PHE A 26 -9.60 3.99 -8.76
CA PHE A 26 -8.87 2.78 -9.13
C PHE A 26 -8.75 2.66 -10.64
N ASN A 27 -9.85 2.81 -11.39
CA ASN A 27 -9.82 2.69 -12.84
C ASN A 27 -8.90 3.75 -13.47
N LYS A 28 -8.94 4.98 -12.95
CA LYS A 28 -8.04 6.04 -13.39
C LYS A 28 -6.57 5.70 -13.11
N LEU A 29 -6.28 5.19 -11.91
CA LEU A 29 -4.93 4.80 -11.50
C LEU A 29 -4.41 3.61 -12.32
N VAL A 30 -5.21 2.55 -12.49
CA VAL A 30 -4.84 1.39 -13.30
C VAL A 30 -4.59 1.79 -14.76
N LYS A 31 -5.40 2.71 -15.31
CA LYS A 31 -5.14 3.25 -16.64
C LYS A 31 -3.78 3.94 -16.68
N GLN A 32 -3.52 4.85 -15.76
CA GLN A 32 -2.24 5.56 -15.65
C GLN A 32 -1.03 4.61 -15.52
N LEU A 33 -1.15 3.54 -14.74
CA LEU A 33 -0.08 2.55 -14.57
C LEU A 33 0.13 1.72 -15.84
N ASN A 34 -0.94 1.34 -16.55
CA ASN A 34 -0.79 0.65 -17.84
C ASN A 34 -0.22 1.57 -18.91
N ASP A 35 -0.57 2.86 -18.91
CA ASP A 35 -0.01 3.83 -19.86
C ASP A 35 1.53 3.88 -19.71
N LEU A 36 2.06 3.90 -18.47
CA LEU A 36 3.50 3.81 -18.19
C LEU A 36 4.13 2.48 -18.65
N LEU A 37 3.47 1.35 -18.41
CA LEU A 37 3.99 0.03 -18.83
C LEU A 37 3.94 -0.18 -20.35
N THR A 38 3.01 0.50 -21.04
CA THR A 38 2.83 0.35 -22.49
C THR A 38 4.06 0.86 -23.26
N GLU A 39 4.77 1.86 -22.73
CA GLU A 39 6.06 2.33 -23.28
C GLU A 39 7.11 1.21 -23.33
N TYR A 40 6.97 0.20 -22.45
CA TYR A 40 7.84 -0.97 -22.35
C TYR A 40 7.20 -2.25 -22.92
N GLY A 41 6.07 -2.14 -23.63
CA GLY A 41 5.34 -3.27 -24.22
C GLY A 41 4.69 -4.20 -23.19
N GLN A 42 4.47 -3.74 -21.95
CA GLN A 42 3.89 -4.51 -20.86
C GLN A 42 2.54 -3.95 -20.40
N GLN A 43 1.78 -4.76 -19.64
CA GLN A 43 0.56 -4.34 -18.97
C GLN A 43 0.36 -5.11 -17.67
N LEU A 44 -0.40 -4.53 -16.73
CA LEU A 44 -0.78 -5.22 -15.51
C LEU A 44 -1.64 -6.47 -15.81
N THR A 45 -1.20 -7.60 -15.28
CA THR A 45 -1.93 -8.88 -15.37
C THR A 45 -3.25 -8.83 -14.59
N GLY A 46 -4.15 -9.79 -14.87
CA GLY A 46 -5.42 -9.90 -14.15
C GLY A 46 -5.24 -10.06 -12.64
N ASP A 47 -4.24 -10.83 -12.21
CA ASP A 47 -3.99 -11.11 -10.80
C ASP A 47 -3.31 -9.94 -10.08
N GLN A 48 -2.42 -9.22 -10.75
CA GLN A 48 -1.90 -7.94 -10.24
C GLN A 48 -3.05 -6.94 -10.04
N LYS A 49 -3.95 -6.80 -11.02
CA LYS A 49 -5.13 -5.92 -10.91
C LYS A 49 -6.02 -6.29 -9.72
N LYS A 50 -6.26 -7.58 -9.48
CA LYS A 50 -7.04 -8.06 -8.32
C LYS A 50 -6.35 -7.68 -7.01
N ARG A 51 -5.04 -7.95 -6.88
CA ARG A 51 -4.27 -7.59 -5.68
C ARG A 51 -4.29 -6.09 -5.41
N ILE A 52 -3.97 -5.29 -6.41
CA ILE A 52 -4.02 -3.82 -6.32
C ILE A 52 -5.42 -3.35 -5.88
N ALA A 53 -6.49 -3.97 -6.40
CA ALA A 53 -7.86 -3.62 -5.99
C ALA A 53 -8.13 -3.94 -4.51
N THR A 54 -7.64 -5.07 -4.01
CA THR A 54 -7.79 -5.45 -2.59
C THR A 54 -7.05 -4.46 -1.69
N TYR A 55 -5.78 -4.19 -1.96
CA TYR A 55 -4.99 -3.23 -1.17
C TYR A 55 -5.58 -1.83 -1.22
N THR A 56 -6.11 -1.40 -2.37
CA THR A 56 -6.81 -0.12 -2.51
C THR A 56 -8.01 -0.01 -1.56
N ILE A 57 -8.82 -1.07 -1.44
CA ILE A 57 -9.97 -1.09 -0.54
C ILE A 57 -9.49 -0.97 0.91
N LEU A 58 -8.48 -1.75 1.29
CA LEU A 58 -7.93 -1.74 2.64
C LEU A 58 -7.35 -0.38 3.02
N GLY A 59 -6.54 0.22 2.14
CA GLY A 59 -5.95 1.53 2.40
C GLY A 59 -6.98 2.64 2.55
N ILE A 60 -7.98 2.70 1.65
CA ILE A 60 -9.06 3.69 1.77
C ILE A 60 -9.89 3.44 3.04
N TYR A 61 -10.15 2.18 3.41
CA TYR A 61 -10.86 1.85 4.65
C TYR A 61 -10.10 2.37 5.88
N VAL A 62 -8.82 2.02 6.01
CA VAL A 62 -7.97 2.44 7.13
C VAL A 62 -7.93 3.97 7.25
N ASN A 63 -7.69 4.67 6.14
CA ASN A 63 -7.62 6.13 6.16
C ASN A 63 -8.98 6.80 6.33
N SER A 64 -10.08 6.17 5.91
CA SER A 64 -11.44 6.66 6.21
C SER A 64 -11.75 6.54 7.71
N CYS A 65 -11.29 5.48 8.37
CA CYS A 65 -11.38 5.34 9.83
C CYS A 65 -10.59 6.46 10.53
N PHE A 66 -9.36 6.72 10.12
CA PHE A 66 -8.56 7.81 10.70
C PHE A 66 -9.16 9.19 10.44
N ALA A 67 -9.66 9.46 9.23
CA ALA A 67 -10.32 10.72 8.92
C ALA A 67 -11.58 10.91 9.79
N THR A 68 -12.36 9.84 9.98
CA THR A 68 -13.52 9.84 10.89
C THR A 68 -13.10 10.16 12.32
N LEU A 69 -11.98 9.61 12.81
CA LEU A 69 -11.42 9.93 14.13
C LEU A 69 -10.92 11.38 14.22
N ARG A 70 -10.38 11.94 13.14
CA ARG A 70 -10.00 13.36 13.03
C ARG A 70 -11.22 14.30 13.00
N GLY A 71 -12.42 13.76 12.71
CA GLY A 71 -13.65 14.54 12.54
C GLY A 71 -13.77 15.20 11.16
N GLU A 72 -12.96 14.77 10.18
CA GLU A 72 -12.90 15.35 8.84
C GLU A 72 -13.07 14.28 7.76
N LYS A 73 -13.43 14.69 6.55
CA LYS A 73 -13.41 13.79 5.39
C LYS A 73 -12.03 13.82 4.74
N LEU A 74 -11.65 12.72 4.10
CA LEU A 74 -10.47 12.67 3.25
C LEU A 74 -10.59 13.71 2.13
N SER A 75 -9.60 14.59 2.01
CA SER A 75 -9.40 15.48 0.89
C SER A 75 -9.00 14.70 -0.36
N LYS A 76 -9.09 15.35 -1.53
CA LYS A 76 -8.69 14.73 -2.81
C LYS A 76 -7.21 14.32 -2.82
N THR A 77 -6.35 15.10 -2.15
CA THR A 77 -4.92 14.81 -2.04
C THR A 77 -4.67 13.61 -1.15
N GLU A 78 -5.32 13.53 0.02
CA GLU A 78 -5.19 12.38 0.92
C GLU A 78 -5.72 11.09 0.28
N VAL A 79 -6.84 11.15 -0.44
CA VAL A 79 -7.33 10.02 -1.24
C VAL A 79 -6.28 9.58 -2.26
N LYS A 80 -5.71 10.52 -3.02
CA LYS A 80 -4.68 10.23 -4.03
C LYS A 80 -3.44 9.57 -3.40
N ASN A 81 -2.92 10.13 -2.31
CA ASN A 81 -1.75 9.59 -1.61
C ASN A 81 -2.02 8.20 -1.03
N THR A 82 -3.21 8.01 -0.43
CA THR A 82 -3.66 6.71 0.07
C THR A 82 -3.69 5.66 -1.02
N LEU A 83 -4.21 6.02 -2.20
CA LEU A 83 -4.25 5.11 -3.35
C LEU A 83 -2.85 4.75 -3.82
N TYR A 84 -1.97 5.74 -3.98
CA TYR A 84 -0.59 5.49 -4.39
C TYR A 84 0.13 4.57 -3.41
N LEU A 85 -0.01 4.82 -2.10
CA LEU A 85 0.58 3.96 -1.09
C LEU A 85 -0.02 2.56 -1.13
N SER A 86 -1.34 2.43 -1.29
CA SER A 86 -2.01 1.13 -1.38
C SER A 86 -1.49 0.28 -2.54
N VAL A 87 -1.33 0.91 -3.71
CA VAL A 87 -0.78 0.21 -4.88
C VAL A 87 0.69 -0.10 -4.67
N LEU A 88 1.47 0.83 -4.13
CA LEU A 88 2.87 0.62 -3.80
C LEU A 88 3.02 -0.59 -2.88
N THR A 89 2.25 -0.69 -1.79
CA THR A 89 2.27 -1.84 -0.88
C THR A 89 2.02 -3.16 -1.60
N ALA A 90 1.05 -3.21 -2.51
CA ALA A 90 0.75 -4.43 -3.27
C ALA A 90 1.93 -4.84 -4.18
N LEU A 91 2.56 -3.86 -4.84
CA LEU A 91 3.72 -4.13 -5.70
C LEU A 91 4.96 -4.52 -4.89
N LEU A 92 5.19 -3.90 -3.73
CA LEU A 92 6.29 -4.26 -2.84
C LEU A 92 6.13 -5.69 -2.28
N ASP A 93 4.90 -6.11 -1.92
CA ASP A 93 4.65 -7.50 -1.51
C ASP A 93 4.87 -8.49 -2.66
N ASP A 94 4.59 -8.13 -3.91
CA ASP A 94 4.92 -8.94 -5.08
C ASP A 94 6.44 -9.04 -5.30
N LEU A 95 7.20 -7.95 -5.13
CA LEU A 95 8.67 -7.95 -5.23
C LEU A 95 9.30 -8.85 -4.16
N THR A 96 8.84 -8.76 -2.92
CA THR A 96 9.32 -9.61 -1.83
C THR A 96 8.87 -11.07 -2.00
N GLY A 97 7.61 -11.31 -2.36
CA GLY A 97 7.03 -12.66 -2.40
C GLY A 97 7.37 -13.46 -3.66
N ILE A 98 7.42 -12.81 -4.82
CA ILE A 98 7.64 -13.45 -6.13
C ILE A 98 9.12 -13.37 -6.52
N LEU A 99 9.72 -12.18 -6.42
CA LEU A 99 11.11 -11.96 -6.83
C LEU A 99 12.12 -12.18 -5.69
N LYS A 100 11.64 -12.41 -4.46
CA LYS A 100 12.48 -12.65 -3.27
C LYS A 100 13.50 -11.55 -2.99
N LEU A 101 13.17 -10.31 -3.37
CA LEU A 101 14.02 -9.16 -3.06
C LEU A 101 13.90 -8.81 -1.57
N SER A 102 15.04 -8.55 -0.94
CA SER A 102 15.12 -8.00 0.42
C SER A 102 14.71 -6.53 0.48
N SER A 103 14.35 -6.05 1.66
CA SER A 103 14.04 -4.64 1.91
C SER A 103 15.16 -3.70 1.50
N ILE A 104 16.43 -4.11 1.71
CA ILE A 104 17.62 -3.34 1.34
C ILE A 104 17.69 -3.20 -0.19
N GLU A 105 17.56 -4.30 -0.93
CA GLU A 105 17.58 -4.27 -2.40
C GLU A 105 16.44 -3.43 -2.97
N ILE A 106 15.23 -3.56 -2.40
CA ILE A 106 14.07 -2.76 -2.78
C ILE A 106 14.36 -1.26 -2.56
N LEU A 107 14.85 -0.87 -1.38
CA LEU A 107 15.15 0.52 -1.06
C LEU A 107 16.26 1.09 -1.94
N GLU A 108 17.33 0.33 -2.19
CA GLU A 108 18.40 0.75 -3.09
C GLU A 108 17.88 0.97 -4.51
N GLN A 109 17.05 0.07 -5.02
CA GLN A 109 16.45 0.21 -6.34
C GLN A 109 15.46 1.37 -6.41
N LEU A 110 14.66 1.62 -5.37
CA LEU A 110 13.77 2.80 -5.30
C LEU A 110 14.55 4.13 -5.33
N ASN A 111 15.74 4.17 -4.73
CA ASN A 111 16.57 5.38 -4.70
C ASN A 111 17.39 5.57 -5.99
N ASN A 112 17.90 4.47 -6.56
CA ASN A 112 18.88 4.50 -7.63
C ASN A 112 18.34 3.98 -8.97
N TYR A 113 17.02 3.89 -9.15
CA TYR A 113 16.41 3.43 -10.40
C TYR A 113 16.88 4.28 -11.61
N LYS A 114 17.45 3.61 -12.62
CA LYS A 114 17.97 4.24 -13.85
C LYS A 114 17.22 3.82 -15.12
N GLY A 115 15.97 3.35 -15.02
CA GLY A 115 15.09 3.16 -16.18
C GLY A 115 15.29 1.90 -17.03
N ASP A 116 16.50 1.31 -17.03
CA ASP A 116 16.86 0.43 -18.16
C ASP A 116 16.92 -1.08 -17.83
N ASN A 117 17.06 -1.50 -16.56
CA ASN A 117 17.34 -2.91 -16.21
C ASN A 117 16.32 -3.59 -15.28
N ALA A 118 15.24 -2.91 -14.87
CA ALA A 118 14.26 -3.47 -13.94
C ALA A 118 12.86 -2.90 -14.19
N VAL A 119 12.15 -3.39 -15.22
CA VAL A 119 10.78 -2.93 -15.51
C VAL A 119 9.83 -3.17 -14.32
N ASP A 120 10.08 -4.23 -13.54
CA ASP A 120 9.33 -4.52 -12.30
C ASP A 120 9.42 -3.39 -11.25
N MET A 121 10.49 -2.59 -11.29
CA MET A 121 10.67 -1.42 -10.41
C MET A 121 10.08 -0.13 -10.96
N LEU A 122 9.66 -0.07 -12.22
CA LEU A 122 9.13 1.15 -12.85
C LEU A 122 7.93 1.71 -12.07
N LEU A 123 6.93 0.87 -11.81
CA LEU A 123 5.73 1.28 -11.10
C LEU A 123 5.96 1.56 -9.62
N PRO A 124 6.68 0.69 -8.85
CA PRO A 124 7.08 1.01 -7.48
C PRO A 124 7.82 2.34 -7.37
N LYS A 125 8.78 2.59 -8.25
CA LYS A 125 9.55 3.84 -8.30
C LYS A 125 8.65 5.04 -8.55
N TYR A 126 7.82 4.96 -9.59
CA TYR A 126 6.89 6.03 -9.94
C TYR A 126 5.97 6.39 -8.76
N LEU A 127 5.37 5.40 -8.10
CA LEU A 127 4.48 5.61 -6.96
C LEU A 127 5.22 6.15 -5.74
N PHE A 128 6.42 5.62 -5.45
CA PHE A 128 7.28 6.10 -4.38
C PHE A 128 7.63 7.59 -4.55
N ASP A 129 8.05 8.00 -5.74
CA ASP A 129 8.40 9.40 -6.02
C ASP A 129 7.18 10.32 -5.86
N GLN A 130 6.00 9.89 -6.33
CA GLN A 130 4.76 10.66 -6.17
C GLN A 130 4.38 10.87 -4.69
N ILE A 131 4.59 9.88 -3.82
CA ILE A 131 4.27 10.01 -2.39
C ILE A 131 5.33 10.85 -1.68
N ARG A 132 6.62 10.58 -1.96
CA ARG A 132 7.75 11.31 -1.38
C ARG A 132 7.62 12.80 -1.64
N ASP A 133 7.30 13.21 -2.87
CA ASP A 133 7.28 14.62 -3.22
C ASP A 133 6.09 15.39 -2.63
N ASN A 134 5.08 14.70 -2.10
CA ASN A 134 3.88 15.30 -1.48
C ASN A 134 3.80 15.12 0.06
N SER A 135 4.78 14.49 0.69
CA SER A 135 4.76 14.16 2.13
C SER A 135 5.95 14.74 2.89
N ASN A 136 5.97 14.60 4.22
CA ASN A 136 7.18 14.83 5.02
C ASN A 136 8.23 13.78 4.62
N LYS A 137 9.03 14.13 3.61
CA LYS A 137 9.97 13.26 2.88
C LYS A 137 10.77 12.35 3.80
N LYS A 138 11.31 12.91 4.88
CA LYS A 138 12.16 12.19 5.83
C LYS A 138 11.36 11.16 6.60
N LEU A 139 10.26 11.57 7.22
CA LEU A 139 9.44 10.69 8.04
C LEU A 139 8.82 9.56 7.21
N PHE A 140 8.29 9.87 6.02
CA PHE A 140 7.76 8.85 5.11
C PHE A 140 8.83 7.81 4.74
N TYR A 141 10.02 8.27 4.35
CA TYR A 141 11.11 7.40 3.95
C TYR A 141 11.57 6.48 5.08
N GLU A 142 11.76 7.04 6.29
CA GLU A 142 12.17 6.28 7.47
C GLU A 142 11.12 5.24 7.85
N THR A 143 9.83 5.61 7.88
CA THR A 143 8.74 4.68 8.19
C THR A 143 8.57 3.60 7.12
N LEU A 144 8.71 3.94 5.83
CA LEU A 144 8.68 2.96 4.74
C LEU A 144 9.84 1.95 4.87
N GLY A 145 11.05 2.42 5.20
CA GLY A 145 12.19 1.55 5.42
C GLY A 145 11.94 0.55 6.55
N GLN A 146 11.41 1.02 7.68
CA GLN A 146 11.00 0.16 8.80
C GLN A 146 9.92 -0.85 8.38
N ALA A 147 8.93 -0.42 7.58
CA ALA A 147 7.85 -1.29 7.11
C ALA A 147 8.37 -2.44 6.23
N LEU A 148 9.38 -2.17 5.41
CA LEU A 148 10.01 -3.15 4.55
C LEU A 148 10.93 -4.09 5.34
N ILE A 149 11.70 -3.59 6.30
CA ILE A 149 12.51 -4.44 7.19
C ILE A 149 11.62 -5.39 7.99
N ALA A 150 10.51 -4.91 8.55
CA ALA A 150 9.53 -5.76 9.23
C ALA A 150 8.89 -6.79 8.28
N GLN A 151 8.87 -6.53 6.96
CA GLN A 151 8.42 -7.47 5.95
C GLN A 151 9.49 -8.53 5.63
N ASP A 152 10.78 -8.23 5.75
CA ASP A 152 11.87 -9.20 5.59
C ASP A 152 11.87 -10.26 6.69
N HIS A 153 11.40 -9.93 7.89
CA HIS A 153 11.23 -10.94 8.96
C HIS A 153 10.24 -12.05 8.52
N ARG A 154 9.39 -11.80 7.52
CA ARG A 154 8.58 -12.82 6.84
C ARG A 154 9.41 -13.74 5.93
N LEU A 155 10.48 -13.24 5.30
CA LEU A 155 11.36 -14.06 4.45
C LEU A 155 12.12 -15.09 5.30
N LEU A 156 12.45 -14.78 6.56
CA LEU A 156 12.98 -15.74 7.52
C LEU A 156 11.99 -16.89 7.84
N GLN A 157 10.68 -16.69 7.59
CA GLN A 157 9.65 -17.73 7.70
C GLN A 157 9.65 -18.72 6.51
N LEU A 158 10.46 -18.49 5.48
CA LEU A 158 10.63 -19.42 4.35
C LEU A 158 11.67 -20.52 4.64
N GLU A 159 12.38 -20.43 5.77
CA GLU A 159 13.19 -21.53 6.29
C GLU A 159 12.29 -22.51 7.07
N GLU A 160 12.51 -23.82 6.90
CA GLU A 160 11.59 -24.95 7.20
C GLU A 160 11.11 -25.11 8.66
N LYS A 161 11.29 -24.12 9.54
CA LYS A 161 10.89 -24.20 10.94
C LYS A 161 9.49 -23.61 11.16
N PRO A 162 8.53 -24.38 11.71
CA PRO A 162 7.24 -23.83 12.12
C PRO A 162 7.45 -22.79 13.23
N LEU A 163 6.87 -21.61 13.05
CA LEU A 163 6.87 -20.54 14.06
C LEU A 163 5.98 -20.88 15.24
N THR A 164 6.35 -20.39 16.41
CA THR A 164 5.48 -20.35 17.59
C THR A 164 4.39 -19.28 17.43
N ASP A 165 3.30 -19.41 18.19
CA ASP A 165 2.22 -18.42 18.21
C ASP A 165 2.73 -17.03 18.66
N GLU A 166 3.73 -16.99 19.54
CA GLU A 166 4.36 -15.76 20.03
C GLU A 166 5.14 -15.04 18.91
N GLU A 167 5.97 -15.79 18.16
CA GLU A 167 6.70 -15.25 17.01
C GLU A 167 5.75 -14.78 15.90
N LEU A 168 4.67 -15.54 15.64
CA LEU A 168 3.65 -15.15 14.67
C LEU A 168 2.92 -13.87 15.09
N HIS A 169 2.62 -13.74 16.39
CA HIS A 169 1.97 -12.57 16.95
C HIS A 169 2.86 -11.33 16.83
N GLU A 170 4.13 -11.44 17.22
CA GLU A 170 5.12 -10.36 17.14
C GLU A 170 5.25 -9.84 15.71
N ILE A 171 5.48 -10.74 14.75
CA ILE A 171 5.63 -10.37 13.33
C ILE A 171 4.35 -9.72 12.78
N THR A 172 3.18 -10.26 13.14
CA THR A 172 1.90 -9.70 12.69
C THR A 172 1.68 -8.30 13.26
N TYR A 173 2.02 -8.08 14.53
CA TYR A 173 1.81 -6.82 15.22
C TYR A 173 2.80 -5.75 14.76
N GLU A 174 4.09 -6.08 14.64
CA GLU A 174 5.11 -5.17 14.14
C GLU A 174 4.83 -4.75 12.70
N LYS A 175 4.61 -5.71 11.80
CA LYS A 175 4.27 -5.40 10.40
C LYS A 175 2.98 -4.58 10.33
N GLY A 176 1.92 -5.03 10.97
CA GLY A 176 0.62 -4.37 10.94
C GLY A 176 0.66 -2.95 11.48
N SER A 177 1.35 -2.73 12.61
CA SER A 177 1.46 -1.43 13.25
C SER A 177 2.26 -0.43 12.42
N ILE A 178 3.42 -0.82 11.86
CA ILE A 178 4.25 0.08 11.05
C ILE A 178 3.53 0.46 9.75
N TRP A 179 2.90 -0.50 9.05
CA TRP A 179 2.10 -0.19 7.87
C TRP A 179 0.92 0.75 8.20
N THR A 180 0.28 0.56 9.36
CA THR A 180 -0.79 1.44 9.84
C THR A 180 -0.29 2.87 10.06
N VAL A 181 0.90 3.05 10.66
CA VAL A 181 1.54 4.36 10.80
C VAL A 181 1.82 4.97 9.42
N LEU A 182 2.34 4.19 8.48
CA LEU A 182 2.63 4.67 7.13
C LEU A 182 1.36 5.15 6.39
N PHE A 183 0.24 4.44 6.53
CA PHE A 183 -1.04 4.87 5.98
C PHE A 183 -1.54 6.17 6.63
N ARG A 184 -1.36 6.32 7.94
CA ARG A 184 -1.71 7.55 8.66
C ARG A 184 -0.89 8.75 8.18
N LEU A 185 0.35 8.58 7.71
CA LEU A 185 1.16 9.67 7.15
C LEU A 185 0.61 10.23 5.83
N MET A 186 -0.37 9.57 5.20
CA MET A 186 -1.01 10.05 3.97
C MET A 186 -2.13 11.07 4.23
N LEU A 187 -2.44 11.32 5.51
CA LEU A 187 -3.45 12.26 6.00
C LEU A 187 -2.83 13.61 6.36
#